data_AF-A0A820I3Q9-F1
#
_entry.id   AF-A0A820I3Q9-F1
#
_cell.length_a   1.000
_cell.length_b   1.000
_cell.length_c   1.000
_cell.angle_alpha   90.00
_cell.angle_beta   90.00
_cell.angle_gamma   90.00
#
_symmetry.space_group_name_H-M   'P 1'
#
loop_
_entity.id
_entity.type
_entity.pdbx_description
1 polymer ?
#
loop_
_entity_poly.entity_id
_entity_poly.type
_entity_poly.pdbx_seq_one_letter_code
_entity_poly.pdbx_strand_id
1 'polypeptide(L)'
;VFRTPSAHSCEKQYASKQIIDEAIQRMKKHAREETTTIPKIYTEELIRTRLENPSMVTGISYPDLRSVDSSLYRQRALDFPRLPSDLYNFKIPYEWTLGLRAEPFLLIDEFYGNNNQERMLIFATDWSLSFFISVLKVAL
;
A
#
# COMPACT_ATOMS: atom_id res chain seq x y z
N VAL A 1 -4.77 -24.31 -42.50
CA VAL A 1 -4.25 -25.41 -41.67
C VAL A 1 -4.37 -25.01 -40.21
N PHE A 2 -5.39 -25.49 -39.49
CA PHE A 2 -5.50 -25.30 -38.05
C PHE A 2 -4.48 -26.23 -37.38
N ARG A 3 -3.41 -25.67 -36.82
CA ARG A 3 -2.47 -26.44 -35.99
C ARG A 3 -3.12 -26.62 -34.63
N THR A 4 -3.36 -27.87 -34.24
CA THR A 4 -3.72 -28.21 -32.87
C THR A 4 -2.51 -27.93 -31.96
N PRO A 5 -2.69 -27.29 -30.79
CA PRO A 5 -1.61 -27.11 -29.83
C PRO A 5 -1.10 -28.49 -29.37
N SER A 6 0.23 -28.67 -29.29
CA SER A 6 0.79 -29.94 -28.80
C SER A 6 0.51 -30.12 -27.30
N ALA A 7 0.29 -31.37 -26.85
CA ALA A 7 0.09 -31.67 -25.44
C ALA A 7 1.22 -31.15 -24.54
N HIS A 8 2.48 -31.22 -25.02
CA HIS A 8 3.65 -30.70 -24.31
C HIS A 8 3.66 -29.18 -24.12
N SER A 9 3.10 -28.41 -25.06
CA SER A 9 2.95 -26.96 -24.88
C SER A 9 1.87 -26.62 -23.85
N CYS A 10 0.81 -27.43 -23.76
CA CYS A 10 -0.25 -27.28 -22.77
C CYS A 10 0.28 -27.55 -21.36
N GLU A 11 0.97 -28.68 -21.15
CA GLU A 11 1.53 -29.06 -19.84
C GLU A 11 2.52 -28.03 -19.28
N LYS A 12 3.40 -27.48 -20.11
CA LYS A 12 4.34 -26.42 -19.70
C LYS A 12 3.62 -25.13 -19.27
N GLN A 13 2.52 -24.77 -19.95
CA GLN A 13 1.71 -23.60 -19.58
C GLN A 13 1.02 -23.82 -18.23
N TYR A 14 0.47 -25.01 -17.98
CA TYR A 14 -0.15 -25.34 -16.69
C TYR A 14 0.84 -25.28 -15.53
N ALA A 15 2.04 -25.85 -15.68
CA ALA A 15 3.09 -25.79 -14.67
C ALA A 15 3.53 -24.35 -14.37
N SER A 16 3.70 -23.51 -15.40
CA SER A 16 4.05 -22.10 -15.21
C SER A 16 2.97 -21.30 -14.47
N LYS A 17 1.69 -21.58 -14.76
CA LYS A 17 0.57 -20.93 -14.08
C LYS A 17 0.53 -21.30 -12.60
N GLN A 18 0.73 -22.57 -12.26
CA GLN A 18 0.76 -23.01 -10.85
C GLN A 18 1.84 -22.30 -10.05
N ILE A 19 3.05 -22.18 -10.59
CA ILE A 19 4.17 -21.51 -9.92
C ILE A 19 3.87 -20.02 -9.70
N ILE A 20 3.28 -19.35 -10.70
CA ILE A 20 2.85 -17.95 -10.56
C ILE A 20 1.76 -17.83 -9.49
N ASP A 21 0.76 -18.72 -9.52
CA ASP A 21 -0.35 -18.70 -8.57
C ASP A 21 0.17 -18.90 -7.13
N GLU A 22 1.11 -19.83 -6.93
CA GLU A 22 1.79 -20.05 -5.65
C GLU A 22 2.58 -18.82 -5.20
N ALA A 23 3.32 -18.17 -6.09
CA ALA A 23 4.04 -16.94 -5.78
C ALA A 23 3.09 -15.82 -5.34
N ILE A 24 1.95 -15.67 -6.02
CA ILE A 24 0.91 -14.71 -5.63
C ILE A 24 0.33 -15.05 -4.26
N GLN A 25 0.11 -16.32 -3.94
CA GLN A 25 -0.36 -16.72 -2.60
C GLN A 25 0.67 -16.41 -1.51
N ARG A 26 1.96 -16.62 -1.77
CA ARG A 26 3.03 -16.23 -0.85
C ARG A 26 3.06 -14.72 -0.64
N MET A 27 2.98 -13.94 -1.72
CA MET A 27 2.89 -12.47 -1.64
C MET A 27 1.67 -12.03 -0.80
N LYS A 28 0.51 -12.65 -0.99
CA LYS A 28 -0.71 -12.37 -0.22
C LYS A 28 -0.55 -12.67 1.26
N LYS A 29 0.06 -13.81 1.59
CA LYS A 29 0.36 -14.20 2.97
C LYS A 29 1.32 -13.19 3.62
N HIS A 30 2.43 -12.88 2.95
CA HIS A 30 3.41 -11.90 3.42
C HIS A 30 2.76 -10.50 3.58
N ALA A 31 1.96 -10.06 2.61
CA ALA A 31 1.25 -8.77 2.68
C ALA A 31 0.31 -8.68 3.89
N ARG A 32 -0.26 -9.81 4.31
CA ARG A 32 -1.11 -9.91 5.49
C ARG A 32 -0.28 -9.91 6.79
N GLU A 33 0.75 -10.73 6.86
CA GLU A 33 1.50 -11.01 8.10
C GLU A 33 2.56 -9.96 8.45
N GLU A 34 3.15 -9.27 7.47
CA GLU A 34 4.25 -8.33 7.70
C GLU A 34 3.91 -6.88 7.32
N THR A 35 4.62 -5.93 7.94
CA THR A 35 4.49 -4.48 7.69
C THR A 35 5.33 -3.99 6.50
N THR A 36 6.05 -4.90 5.85
CA THR A 36 6.90 -4.60 4.67
C THR A 36 6.09 -3.95 3.54
N THR A 37 6.69 -3.04 2.78
CA THR A 37 5.97 -2.34 1.71
C THR A 37 5.58 -3.31 0.58
N ILE A 38 4.38 -3.17 0.01
CA ILE A 38 3.90 -4.06 -1.08
C ILE A 38 4.87 -4.14 -2.26
N PRO A 39 5.49 -3.03 -2.74
CA PRO A 39 6.49 -3.11 -3.82
C PRO A 39 7.71 -3.96 -3.45
N LYS A 40 8.14 -3.93 -2.18
CA LYS A 40 9.26 -4.74 -1.69
C LYS A 40 8.89 -6.22 -1.62
N ILE A 41 7.71 -6.54 -1.07
CA ILE A 41 7.17 -7.92 -1.03
C ILE A 41 7.10 -8.51 -2.44
N TYR A 42 6.57 -7.76 -3.40
CA TYR A 42 6.50 -8.18 -4.80
C TYR A 42 7.89 -8.48 -5.38
N THR A 43 8.85 -7.59 -5.16
CA THR A 43 10.22 -7.74 -5.70
C THR A 43 10.93 -8.95 -5.11
N GLU A 44 10.84 -9.15 -3.80
CA GLU A 44 11.46 -10.27 -3.10
C GLU A 44 10.86 -11.62 -3.53
N GLU A 45 9.54 -11.73 -3.58
CA GLU A 45 8.88 -12.96 -4.02
C GLU A 45 9.09 -13.25 -5.51
N LEU A 46 9.21 -12.21 -6.35
CA LEU A 46 9.58 -12.37 -7.76
C LEU A 46 10.99 -12.94 -7.91
N ILE A 47 11.97 -12.37 -7.19
CA ILE A 47 13.37 -12.85 -7.21
C ILE A 47 13.44 -14.28 -6.68
N ARG A 48 12.77 -14.56 -5.55
CA ARG A 48 12.70 -15.89 -4.96
C ARG A 48 12.14 -16.91 -5.93
N THR A 49 11.01 -16.60 -6.56
CA THR A 49 10.35 -17.51 -7.51
C THR A 49 11.23 -17.80 -8.73
N ARG A 50 12.00 -16.82 -9.21
CA ARG A 50 12.99 -17.01 -10.29
C ARG A 50 14.16 -17.89 -9.86
N LEU A 51 14.65 -17.70 -8.64
CA LEU A 51 15.77 -18.49 -8.11
C LEU A 51 15.37 -19.96 -7.88
N GLU A 52 14.15 -20.20 -7.42
CA GLU A 52 13.60 -21.54 -7.21
C GLU A 52 13.29 -22.26 -8.53
N ASN A 53 13.05 -21.52 -9.63
CA ASN A 53 12.65 -22.06 -10.94
C ASN A 53 13.56 -21.58 -12.10
N PRO A 54 14.87 -21.88 -12.06
CA PRO A 54 15.83 -21.35 -13.03
C PRO A 54 15.63 -21.89 -14.46
N SER A 55 15.03 -23.08 -14.61
CA SER A 55 14.73 -23.71 -15.90
C SER A 55 13.56 -23.05 -16.64
N MET A 56 12.82 -22.15 -16.00
CA MET A 56 11.61 -21.52 -16.56
C MET A 56 11.78 -20.03 -16.90
N VAL A 57 12.99 -19.50 -16.77
CA VAL A 57 13.32 -18.08 -16.94
C VAL A 57 12.97 -17.54 -18.35
N THR A 58 12.91 -18.39 -19.38
CA THR A 58 12.79 -17.97 -20.78
C THR A 58 11.37 -18.01 -21.38
N GLY A 59 10.31 -18.19 -20.60
CA GLY A 59 8.95 -18.23 -21.17
C GLY A 59 7.77 -17.90 -20.24
N ILE A 60 8.02 -17.59 -18.97
CA ILE A 60 6.95 -17.26 -18.02
C ILE A 60 6.73 -15.74 -17.98
N SER A 61 5.50 -15.32 -18.25
CA SER A 61 5.06 -13.95 -17.99
C SER A 61 4.70 -13.80 -16.52
N TYR A 62 5.57 -13.16 -15.74
CA TYR A 62 5.24 -12.78 -14.37
C TYR A 62 4.18 -11.67 -14.37
N PRO A 63 3.27 -11.64 -13.38
CA PRO A 63 2.28 -10.58 -13.25
C PRO A 63 2.98 -9.24 -12.95
N ASP A 64 2.49 -8.14 -13.52
CA ASP A 64 2.94 -6.80 -13.16
C ASP A 64 2.47 -6.45 -11.74
N LEU A 65 3.22 -5.62 -11.03
CA LEU A 65 2.87 -5.13 -9.70
C LEU A 65 1.44 -4.54 -9.71
N ARG A 66 1.09 -3.75 -10.72
CA ARG A 66 -0.24 -3.13 -10.86
C ARG A 66 -1.39 -4.13 -11.02
N SER A 67 -1.09 -5.35 -11.43
CA SER A 67 -2.12 -6.41 -11.56
C SER A 67 -2.38 -7.14 -10.25
N VAL A 68 -1.45 -7.07 -9.30
CA VAL A 68 -1.53 -7.80 -8.02
C VAL A 68 -1.68 -6.89 -6.81
N ASP A 69 -1.22 -5.63 -6.90
CA ASP A 69 -1.17 -4.67 -5.79
C ASP A 69 -2.51 -4.54 -5.05
N SER A 70 -3.61 -4.33 -5.75
CA SER A 70 -4.95 -4.20 -5.20
C SER A 70 -5.35 -5.43 -4.38
N SER A 71 -4.98 -6.63 -4.85
CA SER A 71 -5.23 -7.88 -4.14
C SER A 71 -4.38 -8.00 -2.88
N LEU A 72 -3.13 -7.52 -2.92
CA LEU A 72 -2.21 -7.53 -1.78
C LEU A 72 -2.64 -6.53 -0.71
N TYR A 73 -2.99 -5.30 -1.11
CA TYR A 73 -3.55 -4.30 -0.20
C TYR A 73 -4.87 -4.78 0.42
N ARG A 74 -5.72 -5.47 -0.35
CA ARG A 74 -6.95 -6.06 0.19
C ARG A 74 -6.68 -7.15 1.22
N GLN A 75 -5.66 -7.98 1.03
CA GLN A 75 -5.27 -8.98 2.03
C GLN A 75 -4.77 -8.31 3.31
N ARG A 76 -3.92 -7.29 3.17
CA ARG A 76 -3.44 -6.50 4.30
C ARG A 76 -4.59 -5.87 5.08
N ALA A 77 -5.57 -5.29 4.37
CA ALA A 77 -6.73 -4.66 4.98
C ALA A 77 -7.62 -5.61 5.82
N LEU A 78 -7.51 -6.94 5.65
CA LEU A 78 -8.28 -7.90 6.45
C LEU A 78 -7.85 -7.95 7.92
N ASP A 79 -6.60 -7.58 8.23
CA ASP A 79 -6.10 -7.54 9.60
C ASP A 79 -6.33 -6.19 10.29
N PHE A 80 -6.84 -5.20 9.55
CA PHE A 80 -7.25 -3.91 10.10
C PHE A 80 -8.76 -3.90 10.36
N PRO A 81 -9.21 -3.29 11.47
CA PRO A 81 -10.63 -3.09 11.69
C PRO A 81 -11.21 -2.24 10.55
N ARG A 82 -12.39 -2.63 10.05
CA ARG A 82 -13.09 -1.82 9.06
C ARG A 82 -13.48 -0.48 9.69
N LEU A 83 -13.33 0.58 8.90
CA LEU A 83 -13.89 1.88 9.26
C LEU A 83 -15.40 1.73 9.51
N PRO A 84 -15.92 2.32 10.60
CA PRO A 84 -17.36 2.41 10.82
C PRO A 84 -18.05 3.05 9.62
N SER A 85 -19.24 2.55 9.28
CA SER A 85 -20.06 3.13 8.19
C SER A 85 -20.60 4.52 8.51
N ASP A 86 -20.54 4.91 9.79
CA ASP A 86 -21.03 6.17 10.30
C ASP A 86 -19.91 6.89 11.06
N LEU A 87 -19.71 8.17 10.71
CA LEU A 87 -18.72 9.04 11.35
C LEU A 87 -19.01 9.23 12.84
N TYR A 88 -20.27 9.16 13.29
CA TYR A 88 -20.60 9.25 14.72
C TYR A 88 -20.04 8.07 15.53
N ASN A 89 -19.84 6.92 14.89
CA ASN A 89 -19.26 5.73 15.50
C ASN A 89 -17.73 5.69 15.36
N PHE A 90 -17.13 6.62 14.62
CA PHE A 90 -15.69 6.74 14.49
C PHE A 90 -15.11 7.43 15.72
N LYS A 91 -14.55 6.64 16.63
CA LYS A 91 -13.86 7.13 17.82
C LYS A 91 -12.36 7.11 17.58
N ILE A 92 -11.75 8.29 17.51
CA ILE A 92 -10.30 8.43 17.52
C ILE A 92 -9.82 8.22 18.96
N PRO A 93 -8.88 7.27 19.21
CA PRO A 93 -8.29 7.11 20.54
C PRO A 93 -7.64 8.40 21.01
N TYR A 94 -7.73 8.70 22.31
CA TYR A 94 -7.22 9.97 22.87
C TYR A 94 -5.73 10.15 22.58
N GLU A 95 -4.95 9.07 22.66
CA GLU A 95 -3.52 9.05 22.33
C GLU A 95 -3.21 9.46 20.88
N TRP A 96 -4.16 9.31 19.95
CA TRP A 96 -4.01 9.72 18.55
C TRP A 96 -4.41 11.18 18.33
N THR A 97 -5.02 11.82 19.33
CA THR A 97 -5.32 13.26 19.33
C THR A 97 -4.17 14.10 19.89
N LEU A 98 -3.07 13.44 20.27
CA LEU A 98 -1.90 14.07 20.87
C LEU A 98 -0.65 13.88 20.00
N GLY A 99 0.26 14.84 20.11
CA GLY A 99 1.60 14.79 19.55
C GLY A 99 2.53 13.87 20.34
N LEU A 100 3.78 13.80 19.89
CA LEU A 100 4.80 12.90 20.45
C LEU A 100 5.10 13.16 21.94
N ARG A 101 4.87 14.38 22.43
CA ARG A 101 5.10 14.78 23.83
C ARG A 101 3.79 14.88 24.61
N ALA A 102 2.73 14.21 24.15
CA ALA A 102 1.39 14.26 24.74
C ALA A 102 0.74 15.66 24.72
N GLU A 103 1.15 16.51 23.78
CA GLU A 103 0.58 17.84 23.56
C GLU A 103 -0.59 17.77 22.55
N PRO A 104 -1.66 18.56 22.74
CA PRO A 104 -2.68 18.69 21.71
C PRO A 104 -2.08 19.31 20.44
N PHE A 105 -2.64 18.93 19.30
CA PHE A 105 -2.31 19.53 18.01
C PHE A 105 -3.57 19.88 17.24
N LEU A 106 -3.44 20.92 16.42
CA LEU A 106 -4.43 21.34 15.46
C LEU A 106 -4.17 20.62 14.13
N LEU A 107 -5.21 19.97 13.62
CA LEU A 107 -5.25 19.45 12.25
C LEU A 107 -6.27 20.27 11.45
N ILE A 108 -5.79 20.98 10.44
CA ILE A 108 -6.64 21.67 9.46
C ILE A 108 -6.53 20.94 8.14
N ASP A 109 -7.68 20.63 7.55
CA ASP A 109 -7.78 20.03 6.23
C ASP A 109 -8.81 20.83 5.43
N GLU A 110 -8.32 21.84 4.71
CA GLU A 110 -9.18 22.80 4.02
C GLU A 110 -8.78 22.97 2.56
N PHE A 111 -9.77 23.25 1.72
CA PHE A 111 -9.54 23.67 0.35
C PHE A 111 -9.41 25.19 0.30
N TYR A 112 -8.45 25.68 -0.48
CA TYR A 112 -8.18 27.10 -0.68
C TYR A 112 -8.09 27.44 -2.18
N GLY A 113 -8.09 28.73 -2.47
CA GLY A 113 -8.15 29.28 -3.82
C GLY A 113 -9.55 29.30 -4.41
N ASN A 114 -9.78 30.15 -5.40
CA ASN A 114 -11.11 30.45 -5.97
C ASN A 114 -11.86 29.23 -6.55
N ASN A 115 -11.15 28.13 -6.81
CA ASN A 115 -11.69 26.95 -7.50
C ASN A 115 -11.73 25.69 -6.61
N ASN A 116 -11.41 25.77 -5.30
CA ASN A 116 -11.28 24.62 -4.40
C ASN A 116 -10.36 23.51 -4.93
N GLN A 117 -9.39 23.84 -5.79
CA GLN A 117 -8.46 22.86 -6.37
C GLN A 117 -7.21 22.66 -5.51
N GLU A 118 -6.93 23.58 -4.61
CA GLU A 118 -5.76 23.53 -3.74
C GLU A 118 -6.22 23.07 -2.36
N ARG A 119 -5.58 22.04 -1.82
CA ARG A 119 -5.90 21.47 -0.51
C ARG A 119 -4.74 21.72 0.43
N MET A 120 -5.00 22.31 1.59
CA MET A 120 -4.02 22.55 2.63
C MET A 120 -4.29 21.58 3.77
N LEU A 121 -3.27 20.79 4.09
CA LEU A 121 -3.27 19.95 5.28
C LEU A 121 -2.23 20.52 6.25
N ILE A 122 -2.68 21.11 7.35
CA ILE A 122 -1.83 21.71 8.38
C ILE A 122 -1.86 20.83 9.62
N PHE A 123 -0.69 20.49 10.13
CA PHE A 123 -0.50 19.89 11.45
C PHE A 123 0.33 20.84 12.30
N ALA A 124 -0.23 21.34 13.40
CA ALA A 124 0.44 22.32 14.24
C ALA A 124 0.18 22.08 15.73
N THR A 125 1.24 21.97 16.52
CA THR A 125 1.18 22.05 17.99
C THR A 125 1.15 23.50 18.44
N ASP A 126 0.74 23.75 19.69
CA ASP A 126 0.78 25.10 20.29
C ASP A 126 2.16 25.76 20.19
N TRP A 127 3.22 24.95 20.35
CA TRP A 127 4.58 25.43 20.21
C TRP A 127 4.87 25.91 18.78
N SER A 128 4.47 25.12 17.78
CA SER A 128 4.68 25.49 16.37
C SER A 128 3.91 26.75 15.97
N LEU A 129 2.67 26.92 16.45
CA LEU A 129 1.87 28.12 16.22
C LEU A 129 2.49 29.34 16.90
N SER A 130 2.91 29.19 18.16
CA SER A 130 3.56 30.27 18.92
C SER A 130 4.87 30.71 18.28
N PHE A 131 5.68 29.75 17.82
CA PHE A 131 6.89 30.01 17.07
C PHE A 131 6.58 30.80 15.78
N PHE A 132 5.59 30.34 14.99
CA PHE A 132 5.21 31.00 13.75
C PHE A 132 4.78 32.46 13.96
N ILE A 133 3.95 32.71 14.98
CA ILE A 133 3.50 34.06 15.35
C ILE A 133 4.68 34.92 15.81
N SER A 134 5.60 34.35 16.61
CA SER A 134 6.76 35.09 17.11
C SER A 134 7.70 35.51 15.96
N VAL A 135 7.90 34.65 14.97
CA VAL A 135 8.72 34.95 13.78
C VAL A 135 8.04 36.00 12.91
N LEU A 136 6.73 35.90 12.69
CA LEU A 136 5.96 36.90 11.94
C LEU A 136 5.96 38.28 12.61
N LYS A 137 5.91 38.35 13.95
CA LYS A 137 6.01 39.61 14.70
C LYS A 137 7.38 40.27 14.61
N VAL A 138 8.44 39.53 14.30
CA VAL A 138 9.80 40.07 14.12
C VAL A 138 10.04 40.49 12.67
N ALA A 139 9.25 39.97 11.72
CA ALA A 139 9.38 40.23 10.29
C ALA A 139 8.47 41.37 9.76
N LEU A 140 7.54 41.88 10.57
CA LEU A 140 6.66 43.02 10.29
C LEU A 140 7.07 44.24 11.12
#